data_AF-A0A5C6SBS7-F1
#
_entry.id   AF-A0A5C6SBS7-F1
#
_cell.length_a   1.000
_cell.length_b   1.000
_cell.length_c   1.000
_cell.angle_alpha   90.00
_cell.angle_beta   90.00
_cell.angle_gamma   90.00
#
_symmetry.space_group_name_H-M   'P 1'
#
loop_
_entity.id
_entity.type
_entity.pdbx_description
1 polymer ?
#
loop_
_entity_poly.entity_id
_entity_poly.type
_entity_poly.pdbx_seq_one_letter_code
_entity_poly.pdbx_strand_id
1 'polypeptide(L)'
;MLIRNSFFTLAAAAALLGASLIGNATLGDELHKSAGKVTVGEAVEADEIHLISHPGRYGLGPDLSGSRYAIVSGMLVRINPKTLKVQSVIRRVEKILD
;
A
#
# COMPACT_ATOMS: atom_id res chain seq x y z
N MET A 1 -34.91 -32.65 -37.05
CA MET A 1 -35.86 -31.73 -37.71
C MET A 1 -35.54 -30.33 -37.18
N LEU A 2 -34.51 -29.65 -37.69
CA LEU A 2 -34.58 -28.59 -38.71
C LEU A 2 -35.90 -27.78 -38.65
N ILE A 3 -35.83 -26.50 -38.26
CA ILE A 3 -36.03 -25.31 -39.13
C ILE A 3 -35.91 -24.02 -38.30
N ARG A 4 -35.14 -23.09 -38.86
CA ARG A 4 -34.90 -21.69 -38.46
C ARG A 4 -36.21 -20.88 -38.45
N ASN A 5 -36.30 -19.83 -37.64
CA ASN A 5 -36.87 -18.58 -38.15
C ASN A 5 -36.28 -17.34 -37.48
N SER A 6 -35.86 -16.43 -38.34
CA SER A 6 -35.16 -15.17 -38.11
C SER A 6 -36.15 -14.00 -38.02
N PHE A 7 -35.60 -12.77 -37.93
CA PHE A 7 -36.22 -11.46 -38.25
C PHE A 7 -36.92 -10.78 -37.06
N PHE A 8 -36.80 -9.49 -36.71
CA PHE A 8 -36.23 -8.24 -37.27
C PHE A 8 -36.12 -7.27 -36.06
N THR A 9 -34.97 -6.66 -35.75
CA THR A 9 -34.62 -5.23 -35.95
C THR A 9 -35.51 -4.14 -35.31
N LEU A 10 -34.82 -3.17 -34.67
CA LEU A 10 -35.19 -1.73 -34.42
C LEU A 10 -36.34 -1.47 -33.43
N ALA A 11 -36.39 -0.43 -32.57
CA ALA A 11 -35.69 0.85 -32.43
C ALA A 11 -35.87 1.32 -30.95
N ALA A 12 -34.84 1.81 -30.26
CA ALA A 12 -34.58 3.23 -29.99
C ALA A 12 -35.69 4.00 -29.24
N ALA A 13 -35.42 4.38 -27.98
CA ALA A 13 -35.77 5.66 -27.31
C ALA A 13 -35.40 5.51 -25.83
N ALA A 14 -34.20 5.88 -25.37
CA ALA A 14 -33.70 7.24 -25.13
C ALA A 14 -34.47 8.02 -24.04
N ALA A 15 -33.71 8.36 -23.00
CA ALA A 15 -33.89 9.43 -22.03
C ALA A 15 -34.95 9.26 -20.94
N LEU A 16 -34.47 9.06 -19.69
CA LEU A 16 -34.83 9.90 -18.55
C LEU A 16 -33.87 9.66 -17.37
N LEU A 17 -32.96 10.63 -17.22
CA LEU A 17 -32.49 11.25 -15.97
C LEU A 17 -32.57 10.42 -14.68
N GLY A 18 -31.41 10.04 -14.16
CA GLY A 18 -31.23 9.58 -12.79
C GLY A 18 -29.80 9.81 -12.32
N ALA A 19 -29.47 11.07 -12.01
CA ALA A 19 -28.21 11.43 -11.40
C ALA A 19 -28.04 10.72 -10.04
N SER A 20 -26.99 9.91 -9.91
CA SER A 20 -26.47 9.48 -8.61
C SER A 20 -24.95 9.35 -8.75
N LEU A 21 -24.28 10.49 -8.94
CA LEU A 21 -22.87 10.63 -8.58
C LEU A 21 -22.80 10.62 -7.05
N ILE A 22 -22.78 9.45 -6.45
CA ILE A 22 -22.09 9.25 -5.19
C ILE A 22 -21.09 8.13 -5.47
N GLY A 23 -20.04 8.51 -6.19
CA GLY A 23 -18.76 7.84 -6.05
C GLY A 23 -18.35 8.02 -4.59
N ASN A 24 -18.77 7.11 -3.74
CA ASN A 24 -18.17 6.96 -2.43
C ASN A 24 -16.83 6.26 -2.65
N ALA A 25 -15.90 7.06 -3.17
CA ALA A 25 -14.49 6.77 -3.17
C ALA A 25 -14.06 6.65 -1.70
N THR A 26 -14.24 5.48 -1.11
CA THR A 26 -13.46 5.04 0.05
C THR A 26 -12.04 4.78 -0.43
N LEU A 27 -11.36 5.83 -0.90
CA LEU A 27 -9.92 5.89 -1.15
C LEU A 27 -9.17 6.05 0.17
N GLY A 28 -9.53 5.22 1.16
CA GLY A 28 -9.01 5.32 2.53
C GLY A 28 -8.67 3.98 3.16
N ASP A 29 -8.88 2.86 2.47
CA ASP A 29 -8.73 1.52 3.07
C ASP A 29 -7.80 0.58 2.28
N GLU A 30 -7.14 1.05 1.21
CA GLU A 30 -6.15 0.24 0.46
C GLU A 30 -4.70 0.45 0.93
N LEU A 31 -4.47 1.26 1.97
CA LEU A 31 -3.18 1.31 2.68
C LEU A 31 -3.09 0.31 3.84
N HIS A 32 -4.18 -0.39 4.14
CA HIS A 32 -4.19 -1.55 5.05
C HIS A 32 -3.99 -2.88 4.30
N LYS A 33 -3.35 -2.86 3.13
CA LYS A 33 -2.95 -4.09 2.43
C LYS A 33 -1.85 -4.77 3.23
N SER A 34 -2.30 -5.61 4.17
CA SER A 34 -1.54 -6.55 4.96
C SER A 34 -0.29 -5.91 5.58
N ALA A 35 -0.43 -5.37 6.80
CA ALA A 35 0.73 -5.13 7.64
C ALA A 35 1.42 -6.48 7.88
N GLY A 36 2.30 -6.87 6.96
CA GLY A 36 3.14 -8.05 7.05
C GLY A 36 3.82 -7.99 8.38
N LYS A 37 3.68 -9.06 9.17
CA LYS A 37 4.22 -9.11 10.51
C LYS A 37 5.74 -9.06 10.41
N VAL A 38 6.32 -7.86 10.56
CA VAL A 38 7.76 -7.66 10.49
C VAL A 38 8.42 -8.48 11.61
N THR A 39 9.29 -9.40 11.22
CA THR A 39 10.01 -10.26 12.16
C THR A 39 11.49 -9.86 12.23
N VAL A 40 12.04 -9.77 13.43
CA VAL A 40 13.46 -9.48 13.63
C VAL A 40 14.29 -10.64 13.09
N GLY A 41 15.36 -10.33 12.34
CA GLY A 41 16.27 -11.29 11.72
C GLY A 41 15.88 -11.70 10.30
N GLU A 42 14.65 -11.40 9.88
CA GLU A 42 14.15 -11.64 8.53
C GLU A 42 14.68 -10.57 7.56
N ALA A 43 14.93 -10.95 6.31
CA ALA A 43 15.26 -10.02 5.24
C ALA A 43 13.97 -9.54 4.58
N VAL A 44 13.82 -8.23 4.43
CA VAL A 44 12.64 -7.62 3.80
C VAL A 44 12.92 -7.35 2.33
N GLU A 45 11.91 -7.47 1.48
CA GLU A 45 12.01 -7.09 0.08
C GLU A 45 12.26 -5.58 -0.07
N ALA A 46 13.13 -5.20 -1.01
CA ALA A 46 13.53 -3.82 -1.19
C ALA A 46 12.37 -2.87 -1.53
N ASP A 47 11.31 -3.38 -2.19
CA ASP A 47 10.13 -2.60 -2.57
C ASP A 47 9.23 -2.28 -1.36
N GLU A 48 9.31 -3.07 -0.28
CA GLU A 48 8.55 -2.85 0.96
C GLU A 48 9.29 -1.95 1.96
N ILE A 49 10.54 -1.57 1.64
CA ILE A 49 11.41 -0.77 2.49
C ILE A 49 11.34 0.69 2.07
N HIS A 50 10.76 1.51 2.94
CA HIS A 50 10.92 2.95 2.84
C HIS A 50 12.07 3.39 3.76
N LEU A 51 13.24 3.66 3.17
CA LEU A 51 14.40 4.16 3.92
C LEU A 51 14.13 5.58 4.42
N ILE A 52 14.39 5.86 5.70
CA ILE A 52 14.17 7.18 6.27
C ILE A 52 15.37 8.09 5.97
N SER A 53 15.12 9.20 5.30
CA SER A 53 16.13 10.22 4.96
C SER A 53 16.29 11.26 6.08
N HIS A 54 15.20 11.58 6.78
CA HIS A 54 15.15 12.59 7.84
C HIS A 54 14.77 11.99 9.21
N PRO A 55 15.68 11.24 9.88
CA PRO A 55 15.39 10.58 11.15
C PRO A 55 14.91 11.54 12.25
N GLY A 56 15.37 12.79 12.24
CA GLY A 56 14.95 13.81 13.20
C GLY A 56 13.45 14.10 13.20
N ARG A 57 12.75 13.94 12.07
CA ARG A 57 11.29 14.13 12.00
C ARG A 57 10.51 13.03 12.73
N TYR A 58 11.15 11.89 12.96
CA TYR A 58 10.62 10.80 13.75
C TYR A 58 11.09 10.84 15.21
N GLY A 59 11.84 11.88 15.60
CA GLY A 59 12.47 11.97 16.92
C GLY A 59 13.61 10.97 17.11
N LEU A 60 14.21 10.49 16.02
CA LEU A 60 15.32 9.55 16.04
C LEU A 60 16.65 10.30 16.04
N GLY A 61 17.64 9.71 16.71
CA GLY A 61 19.02 10.19 16.67
C GLY A 61 19.70 9.93 15.31
N PRO A 62 20.98 10.28 15.19
CA PRO A 62 21.75 10.01 13.97
C PRO A 62 21.83 8.51 13.68
N ASP A 63 22.03 8.18 12.41
CA ASP A 63 22.22 6.80 11.98
C ASP A 63 23.44 6.15 12.64
N LEU A 64 23.28 4.90 13.06
CA LEU A 64 24.38 4.08 13.56
C LEU A 64 25.10 3.38 12.41
N SER A 65 26.41 3.14 12.54
CA SER A 65 27.14 2.40 11.51
C SER A 65 26.57 0.99 11.34
N GLY A 66 26.36 0.56 10.08
CA GLY A 66 25.77 -0.74 9.78
C GLY A 66 24.28 -0.89 10.10
N SER A 67 23.60 0.21 10.38
CA SER A 67 22.16 0.25 10.68
C SER A 67 21.52 1.49 10.06
N ARG A 68 20.31 1.33 9.54
CA ARG A 68 19.52 2.44 9.02
C ARG A 68 18.08 2.32 9.51
N TYR A 69 17.44 3.46 9.69
CA TYR A 69 16.01 3.50 9.98
C TYR A 69 15.22 3.34 8.70
N ALA A 70 14.18 2.53 8.74
CA ALA A 70 13.27 2.34 7.64
C ALA A 70 11.85 2.11 8.16
N ILE A 71 10.88 2.26 7.27
CA ILE A 71 9.50 1.86 7.48
C ILE A 71 9.22 0.65 6.61
N VAL A 72 8.74 -0.42 7.22
CA VAL A 72 8.34 -1.66 6.55
C VAL A 72 6.94 -2.02 7.04
N SER A 73 5.98 -2.18 6.13
CA SER A 73 4.60 -2.53 6.48
C SER A 73 3.99 -1.62 7.58
N GLY A 74 4.31 -0.32 7.55
CA GLY A 74 3.86 0.66 8.55
C GLY A 74 4.57 0.57 9.92
N MET A 75 5.65 -0.21 10.02
CA MET A 75 6.48 -0.33 11.22
C MET A 75 7.80 0.41 11.04
N LEU A 76 8.14 1.29 11.98
CA LEU A 76 9.47 1.85 12.13
C LEU A 76 10.42 0.74 12.59
N VAL A 77 11.45 0.49 11.80
CA VAL A 77 12.40 -0.59 12.03
C VAL A 77 13.82 -0.09 11.84
N ARG A 78 14.77 -0.85 12.38
CA ARG A 78 16.17 -0.76 12.01
C ARG A 78 16.51 -1.92 11.10
N ILE A 79 17.18 -1.62 10.00
CA ILE A 79 17.63 -2.62 9.03
C ILE A 79 19.14 -2.53 8.83
N ASN A 80 19.73 -3.66 8.46
CA ASN A 80 21.09 -3.66 7.92
C ASN A 80 21.03 -3.25 6.43
N PRO A 81 21.68 -2.16 6.00
CA PRO A 81 21.58 -1.68 4.62
C PRO A 81 22.25 -2.61 3.59
N LYS A 82 23.10 -3.55 4.02
CA LYS A 82 23.77 -4.51 3.11
C LYS A 82 22.96 -5.80 2.92
N THR A 83 22.26 -6.25 3.96
CA THR A 83 21.55 -7.54 3.95
C THR A 83 20.03 -7.41 3.98
N LEU A 84 19.52 -6.18 4.11
CA LEU A 84 18.10 -5.84 4.29
C LEU A 84 17.43 -6.57 5.46
N LYS A 85 18.23 -7.08 6.39
CA LYS A 85 17.73 -7.78 7.58
C LYS A 85 17.23 -6.81 8.61
N VAL A 86 16.04 -7.07 9.15
CA VAL A 86 15.49 -6.36 10.31
C VAL A 86 16.35 -6.65 11.53
N GLN A 87 16.96 -5.62 12.08
CA GLN A 87 17.72 -5.69 13.32
C GLN A 87 16.83 -5.44 14.54
N SER A 88 15.81 -4.59 14.39
CA SER A 88 14.89 -4.23 15.46
C SER A 88 13.60 -3.65 14.90
N VAL A 89 12.49 -3.89 15.60
CA VAL A 89 11.20 -3.25 15.36
C VAL A 89 10.97 -2.27 16.50
N ILE A 90 10.80 -0.99 16.18
CA ILE A 90 10.71 0.08 17.18
C ILE A 90 9.25 0.34 17.54
N ARG A 91 8.42 0.70 16.55
CA ARG A 91 6.99 1.05 16.76
C ARG A 91 6.21 1.08 15.45
N ARG A 92 4.89 1.09 15.55
CA ARG A 92 4.00 1.41 14.42
C ARG A 92 4.08 2.90 14.09
N VAL A 93 3.94 3.24 12.81
CA VAL A 93 3.86 4.61 12.31
C VAL A 93 2.64 4.74 11.42
N GLU A 94 1.76 5.68 11.76
CA GLU A 94 0.52 5.93 11.01
C GLU A 94 0.77 6.73 9.72
N LYS A 95 1.87 7.49 9.66
CA LYS A 95 2.21 8.33 8.50
C LYS A 95 3.72 8.46 8.31
N ILE A 96 4.15 8.38 7.05
CA ILE A 96 5.52 8.69 6.65
C ILE A 96 5.75 10.21 6.74
N LEU A 97 6.74 10.62 7.52
CA LEU A 97 7.10 12.00 7.80
C LEU A 97 8.36 12.47 7.04
N ASP A 98 8.89 11.64 6.13
CA ASP A 98 10.17 11.90 5.44
C ASP A 98 10.18 13.19 4.60
#